data_AF-A0A2D5PIX2-F1
#
_entry.id   AF-A0A2D5PIX2-F1
#
_cell.length_a   1.000
_cell.length_b   1.000
_cell.length_c   1.000
_cell.angle_alpha   90.00
_cell.angle_beta   90.00
_cell.angle_gamma   90.00
#
_symmetry.space_group_name_H-M   'P 1'
#
loop_
_entity.id
_entity.type
_entity.pdbx_description
1 polymer ?
#
loop_
_entity_poly.entity_id
_entity_poly.type
_entity_poly.pdbx_seq_one_letter_code
_entity_poly.pdbx_strand_id
1 'polypeptide(L)'
;METSHFITLLEGKLKAAIELRPTNDENTWLLVVRLDYDGEPAGTTSFNLHGYTREEAEQVAANIPDNPYLMKEIDEYLWGESD
;
A
#
# COMPACT_ATOMS: atom_id res chain seq x y z
N MET A 1 16.33 -1.87 -10.76
CA MET A 1 14.85 -1.85 -10.69
C MET A 1 14.43 -0.49 -10.16
N GLU A 2 13.40 0.12 -10.72
CA GLU A 2 12.93 1.46 -10.34
C GLU A 2 11.80 1.37 -9.32
N THR A 3 11.67 2.39 -8.47
CA THR A 3 10.55 2.51 -7.54
C THR A 3 9.37 3.17 -8.26
N SER A 4 8.18 2.60 -8.13
CA SER A 4 6.95 3.16 -8.71
C SER A 4 6.12 3.83 -7.60
N HIS A 5 5.55 4.99 -7.88
CA HIS A 5 4.72 5.74 -6.93
C HIS A 5 3.29 5.87 -7.45
N PHE A 6 2.32 5.59 -6.58
CA PHE A 6 0.90 5.68 -6.88
C PHE A 6 0.21 6.49 -5.79
N ILE A 7 -0.85 7.21 -6.17
CA ILE A 7 -1.72 7.88 -5.21
C ILE A 7 -3.13 7.46 -5.55
N THR A 8 -3.83 6.87 -4.58
CA THR A 8 -5.21 6.43 -4.76
C THR A 8 -6.08 6.89 -3.60
N LEU A 9 -7.37 7.06 -3.89
CA LEU A 9 -8.38 7.31 -2.88
C LEU A 9 -8.90 5.95 -2.39
N LEU A 10 -8.79 5.68 -1.10
CA LEU A 10 -9.29 4.43 -0.53
C LEU A 10 -10.78 4.53 -0.26
N GLU A 11 -11.17 5.40 0.67
CA GLU A 11 -12.58 5.62 1.01
C GLU A 11 -12.80 7.05 1.53
N GLY A 12 -13.86 7.72 1.06
CA GLY A 12 -14.24 9.05 1.53
C GLY A 12 -13.14 10.09 1.38
N LYS A 13 -12.47 10.45 2.48
CA LYS A 13 -11.33 11.38 2.52
C LYS A 13 -9.97 10.71 2.73
N LEU A 14 -9.95 9.40 2.95
CA LEU A 14 -8.75 8.62 3.17
C LEU A 14 -8.04 8.38 1.84
N LYS A 15 -6.80 8.88 1.73
CA LYS A 15 -5.91 8.69 0.60
C LYS A 15 -4.76 7.79 1.00
N ALA A 16 -4.28 7.02 0.03
CA ALA A 16 -3.07 6.23 0.15
C ALA A 16 -2.05 6.72 -0.88
N ALA A 17 -0.89 7.14 -0.38
CA ALA A 17 0.32 7.30 -1.18
C ALA A 17 1.10 5.98 -1.10
N ILE A 18 1.24 5.33 -2.23
CA ILE A 18 1.79 3.99 -2.35
C ILE A 18 3.14 4.08 -3.05
N GLU A 19 4.10 3.37 -2.51
CA GLU A 19 5.44 3.33 -3.04
C GLU A 19 5.87 1.87 -3.16
N LEU A 20 6.04 1.44 -4.41
CA LEU A 20 6.42 0.09 -4.75
C LEU A 20 7.93 0.05 -4.98
N ARG A 21 8.65 -0.55 -4.05
CA ARG A 21 10.10 -0.69 -4.06
C ARG A 21 10.52 -2.10 -4.43
N PRO A 22 11.49 -2.27 -5.33
CA PRO A 22 12.15 -3.56 -5.49
C PRO A 22 12.94 -3.89 -4.22
N THR A 23 12.96 -5.16 -3.81
CA THR A 23 13.83 -5.62 -2.72
C THR A 23 15.10 -6.26 -3.28
N ASN A 24 16.01 -6.70 -2.38
CA ASN A 24 17.18 -7.47 -2.79
C ASN A 24 16.83 -8.86 -3.35
N ASP A 25 15.61 -9.33 -3.10
CA ASP A 25 15.10 -10.59 -3.63
C ASP A 25 14.31 -10.30 -4.92
N GLU A 26 14.71 -10.89 -6.04
CA GLU A 26 14.15 -10.60 -7.36
C GLU A 26 12.67 -10.96 -7.48
N ASN A 27 12.16 -11.79 -6.57
CA ASN A 27 10.76 -12.21 -6.52
C ASN A 27 9.97 -11.50 -5.40
N THR A 28 10.54 -10.49 -4.75
CA THR A 28 9.86 -9.79 -3.67
C THR A 28 9.83 -8.29 -3.91
N TRP A 29 8.63 -7.72 -3.82
CA TRP A 29 8.41 -6.29 -3.87
C TRP A 29 7.91 -5.78 -2.52
N LEU A 30 8.43 -4.63 -2.09
CA LEU A 30 7.97 -3.95 -0.89
C LEU A 30 7.00 -2.86 -1.30
N LEU A 31 5.75 -3.00 -0.87
CA LEU A 31 4.69 -2.03 -1.10
C LEU A 31 4.50 -1.22 0.18
N VAL A 32 4.95 0.03 0.18
CA VAL A 32 4.80 0.96 1.31
C VAL A 32 3.54 1.78 1.07
N VAL A 33 2.64 1.81 2.06
CA VAL A 33 1.38 2.56 2.00
C VAL A 33 1.39 3.62 3.09
N ARG A 34 1.43 4.87 2.68
CA ARG A 34 1.27 6.02 3.55
C ARG A 34 -0.16 6.52 3.48
N LEU A 35 -0.82 6.53 4.63
CA LEU A 35 -2.21 6.92 4.75
C LEU A 35 -2.30 8.40 5.14
N ASP A 36 -3.17 9.12 4.46
CA ASP A 36 -3.49 10.52 4.70
C ASP A 36 -5.01 10.66 4.81
N TYR A 37 -5.48 11.17 5.95
CA TYR A 37 -6.89 11.42 6.20
C TYR A 37 -7.12 12.91 6.37
N ASP A 38 -7.92 13.50 5.46
CA ASP A 38 -8.25 14.94 5.47
C ASP A 38 -7.03 15.88 5.50
N GLY A 39 -5.91 15.47 4.91
CA GLY A 39 -4.65 16.24 4.89
C GLY A 39 -3.76 16.03 6.11
N GLU A 40 -4.14 15.14 7.03
CA GLU A 40 -3.31 14.72 8.16
C GLU A 40 -2.75 13.31 7.92
N PRO A 41 -1.45 13.08 8.21
CA PRO A 41 -0.85 11.75 8.08
C PRO A 41 -1.48 10.80 9.11
N ALA A 42 -2.28 9.85 8.64
CA ALA A 42 -2.96 8.87 9.47
C ALA A 42 -2.05 7.70 9.87
N GLY A 43 -0.97 7.45 9.10
CA GLY A 43 0.03 6.44 9.45
C GLY A 43 0.79 5.92 8.24
N THR A 44 1.64 4.92 8.43
CA THR A 44 2.37 4.27 7.34
C THR A 44 2.54 2.78 7.63
N THR A 45 2.05 1.96 6.70
CA THR A 45 2.21 0.50 6.75
C THR A 45 2.96 0.01 5.52
N SER A 46 3.43 -1.23 5.53
CA SER A 46 4.13 -1.82 4.40
C SER A 46 3.84 -3.32 4.27
N PHE A 47 3.72 -3.78 3.03
CA PHE A 47 3.38 -5.14 2.68
C PHE A 47 4.48 -5.74 1.79
N ASN A 48 4.83 -7.00 2.03
CA ASN A 48 5.75 -7.72 1.16
C ASN A 48 4.96 -8.56 0.15
N LEU A 49 5.13 -8.25 -1.13
CA LEU A 49 4.55 -8.98 -2.25
C LEU A 49 5.53 -10.05 -2.71
N HIS A 50 5.52 -11.19 -2.02
CA HIS A 50 6.38 -12.34 -2.35
C HIS A 50 5.83 -13.16 -3.52
N GLY A 51 6.69 -13.47 -4.50
CA GLY A 51 6.35 -14.22 -5.70
C GLY A 51 5.68 -13.38 -6.79
N TYR A 52 5.52 -12.07 -6.60
CA TYR A 52 4.91 -11.18 -7.58
C TYR A 52 5.93 -10.75 -8.63
N THR A 53 5.55 -10.84 -9.90
CA THR A 53 6.25 -10.12 -10.95
C THR A 53 6.05 -8.61 -10.78
N ARG A 54 6.90 -7.83 -11.45
CA ARG A 54 6.77 -6.37 -11.46
C ARG A 54 5.36 -5.92 -11.87
N GLU A 55 4.84 -6.47 -12.95
CA GLU A 55 3.53 -6.10 -13.50
C GLU A 55 2.41 -6.42 -12.51
N GLU A 56 2.45 -7.59 -11.86
CA GLU A 56 1.47 -7.95 -10.84
C GLU A 56 1.57 -7.04 -9.62
N ALA A 57 2.78 -6.71 -9.18
CA ALA A 57 3.01 -5.82 -8.06
C ALA A 57 2.51 -4.39 -8.37
N GLU A 58 2.73 -3.89 -9.59
CA GLU A 58 2.20 -2.61 -10.06
C GLU A 58 0.66 -2.64 -10.18
N GLN A 59 0.06 -3.74 -10.63
CA GLN A 59 -1.40 -3.92 -10.64
C GLN A 59 -2.00 -3.89 -9.23
N VAL A 60 -1.34 -4.54 -8.27
CA VAL A 60 -1.76 -4.49 -6.85
C VAL A 60 -1.61 -3.08 -6.29
N ALA A 61 -0.50 -2.40 -6.57
CA ALA A 61 -0.26 -1.03 -6.11
C ALA A 61 -1.25 -0.02 -6.72
N ALA A 62 -1.61 -0.17 -7.99
CA ALA A 62 -2.59 0.69 -8.65
C ALA A 62 -4.03 0.44 -8.14
N ASN A 63 -4.35 -0.81 -7.77
CA ASN A 63 -5.69 -1.25 -7.41
C ASN A 63 -5.76 -1.76 -5.95
N ILE A 64 -5.05 -1.13 -5.01
CA ILE A 64 -5.17 -1.45 -3.58
C ILE A 64 -6.63 -1.46 -3.09
N PRO A 65 -7.51 -0.48 -3.42
CA PRO A 65 -8.89 -0.50 -2.91
C PRO A 65 -9.70 -1.71 -3.41
N ASP A 66 -9.33 -2.31 -4.54
CA ASP A 66 -9.94 -3.54 -5.06
C ASP A 66 -9.38 -4.81 -4.40
N ASN A 67 -8.32 -4.70 -3.59
CA ASN A 67 -7.75 -5.83 -2.88
C ASN A 67 -8.31 -5.92 -1.45
N PRO A 68 -9.28 -6.83 -1.19
CA PRO A 68 -9.97 -6.89 0.10
C PRO A 68 -9.05 -7.29 1.26
N TYR A 69 -7.97 -8.02 0.97
CA TYR A 69 -6.99 -8.38 2.00
C TYR A 69 -6.20 -7.15 2.45
N LEU A 70 -5.68 -6.36 1.50
CA LEU A 70 -4.93 -5.15 1.82
C LEU A 70 -5.81 -4.09 2.48
N MET A 71 -7.04 -3.91 1.99
CA MET A 71 -8.02 -3.02 2.61
C MET A 71 -8.29 -3.42 4.07
N LYS A 72 -8.50 -4.72 4.31
CA LYS A 72 -8.69 -5.22 5.68
C LYS A 72 -7.49 -4.94 6.58
N GLU A 73 -6.27 -5.16 6.10
CA GLU A 73 -5.06 -4.88 6.91
C GLU A 73 -4.88 -3.38 7.17
N ILE A 74 -5.24 -2.52 6.20
CA ILE A 74 -5.24 -1.06 6.36
C ILE A 74 -6.29 -0.64 7.40
N ASP A 75 -7.50 -1.19 7.35
CA ASP A 75 -8.53 -0.96 8.37
C ASP A 75 -8.06 -1.44 9.75
N GLU A 76 -7.53 -2.65 9.87
CA GLU A 76 -7.00 -3.17 11.13
C GLU A 76 -5.85 -2.31 11.68
N TYR A 77 -4.99 -1.78 10.81
CA TYR A 77 -3.92 -0.85 11.20
C TYR A 77 -4.48 0.47 11.75
N LEU A 78 -5.43 1.10 11.04
CA LEU A 78 -6.05 2.37 11.44
C LEU A 78 -6.85 2.25 12.75
N TRP A 79 -7.53 1.12 12.94
CA TRP A 79 -8.29 0.85 14.16
C TRP A 79 -7.41 0.34 15.31
N GLY A 80 -6.32 -0.36 15.01
CA GLY A 80 -5.40 -0.95 15.99
C GLY A 80 -4.46 0.05 16.67
N GLU A 81 -4.18 1.20 16.06
CA GLU A 81 -3.42 2.30 16.69
C GLU A 81 -4.27 3.21 17.61
N SER A 82 -5.56 2.91 17.85
CA SER A 82 -6.46 3.74 18.69
C SER A 82 -6.44 3.45 20.21
N ASP A 83 -5.41 2.78 20.75
CA ASP A 83 -5.27 2.57 22.22
C ASP A 83 -4.36 3.60 22.90
#